data_AF-A0A1Y3AE02-F1
#
_entry.id   AF-A0A1Y3AE02-F1
#
_cell.length_a   1.000
_cell.length_b   1.000
_cell.length_c   1.000
_cell.angle_alpha   90.00
_cell.angle_beta   90.00
_cell.angle_gamma   90.00
#
_symmetry.space_group_name_H-M   'P 1'
#
loop_
_entity.id
_entity.type
_entity.pdbx_description
1 polymer ?
#
loop_
_entity_poly.entity_id
_entity_poly.type
_entity_poly.pdbx_seq_one_letter_code
_entity_poly.pdbx_strand_id
1 'polypeptide(L)'
;MSRSPEPETLVDLAQDKVAVIDEKGRFRYLNAATRELLGFDPDTLVGTDAFDLIHPDDADRVRTAFEALVAGGTAPESPLEYRYATADGDWVWFRTRVFPPSETGLDGYALSSRDVTLEVESRRRLETIASTSPDVLWMFSADLEDLLFVNGALESVFGIEPDALERRPQMFLAAVHPDDRPAVEDAMERLSDGEPTNLDYRIGPADGRTTWVRVPSRPVWEDGEVVAVTGFARDVTDEYRRERQLTVMDNLLRHTIRNDMNIVDGTAERIADRVEDAVSATATEERGVVPDEFDLAELAADLIDHAETVRRVADDLLTTAEKQRGVIDLLRHHEHPQPLRVAPLVESAVADAVDDRSSPTAEISVSCPGDVRAFTHPELDYAIAELIENAIEHAEAAPSVEIEVTAPADRVKIAVRDNAPPIPPAERDPITDRWKMDDLRHTGGMGLWLVYWIADRSGGDLAFDAGADGNEVTICVPDADCDPGDSTVDRTHPVAPDARPTPAGPDAGEMTPVVSSPPSDVEVAESPSADAETAESPPSDAGTTQPESEAGGAESADPEPTGSEPIDSGLSASETAADLDGPPDSPPGSTNG
;
A
#
# COMPACT_ATOMS: atom_id res chain seq x y z
N MET A 1 -31.17 -63.29 -28.46
CA MET A 1 -29.69 -63.29 -28.45
C MET A 1 -29.25 -61.84 -28.62
N SER A 2 -28.92 -61.17 -27.52
CA SER A 2 -28.28 -59.86 -27.59
C SER A 2 -26.83 -60.12 -28.03
N ARG A 3 -26.48 -59.76 -29.26
CA ARG A 3 -25.06 -59.78 -29.66
C ARG A 3 -24.40 -58.66 -28.85
N SER A 4 -23.42 -59.00 -28.02
CA SER A 4 -22.56 -57.99 -27.42
C SER A 4 -22.01 -57.12 -28.56
N PRO A 5 -21.99 -55.78 -28.41
CA PRO A 5 -21.43 -54.89 -29.42
C PRO A 5 -19.99 -55.33 -29.73
N GLU A 6 -19.61 -55.18 -31.00
CA GLU A 6 -18.24 -55.50 -31.42
C GLU A 6 -17.27 -54.57 -30.66
N PRO A 7 -16.12 -55.08 -30.18
CA PRO A 7 -15.18 -54.30 -29.38
C PRO A 7 -14.75 -52.98 -30.03
N GLU A 8 -14.68 -52.95 -31.36
CA GLU A 8 -14.39 -51.75 -32.16
C GLU A 8 -15.46 -50.67 -31.95
N THR A 9 -16.74 -51.03 -31.93
CA THR A 9 -17.85 -50.09 -31.67
C THR A 9 -17.78 -49.50 -30.26
N LEU A 10 -17.29 -50.25 -29.27
CA LEU A 10 -17.13 -49.75 -27.90
C LEU A 10 -15.97 -48.76 -27.78
N VAL A 11 -14.89 -48.96 -28.54
CA VAL A 11 -13.73 -48.06 -28.57
C VAL A 11 -14.03 -46.78 -29.36
N ASP A 12 -14.85 -46.87 -30.41
CA ASP A 12 -15.29 -45.70 -31.18
C ASP A 12 -16.32 -44.83 -30.44
N LEU A 13 -16.98 -45.38 -29.43
CA LEU A 13 -17.85 -44.62 -28.52
C LEU A 13 -17.08 -43.99 -27.34
N ALA A 14 -15.78 -44.29 -27.19
CA ALA A 14 -14.96 -43.69 -26.15
C ALA A 14 -14.66 -42.23 -26.50
N GLN A 15 -14.83 -41.33 -25.52
CA GLN A 15 -14.50 -39.91 -25.68
C GLN A 15 -12.99 -39.65 -25.67
N ASP A 16 -12.21 -40.55 -25.05
CA ASP A 16 -10.76 -40.46 -25.06
C ASP A 16 -10.21 -40.97 -26.41
N LYS A 17 -9.14 -40.34 -26.89
CA LYS A 17 -8.41 -40.82 -28.08
C LYS A 17 -7.70 -42.11 -27.72
N VAL A 18 -8.04 -43.19 -28.43
CA VAL A 18 -7.42 -44.49 -28.29
C VAL A 18 -6.59 -44.78 -29.53
N ALA A 19 -5.32 -45.12 -29.33
CA ALA A 19 -4.40 -45.45 -30.42
C ALA A 19 -3.60 -46.71 -30.10
N VAL A 20 -3.14 -47.43 -31.12
CA VAL A 20 -2.11 -48.47 -30.98
C VAL A 20 -0.93 -48.07 -31.84
N ILE A 21 0.28 -48.07 -31.27
CA ILE A 21 1.52 -47.79 -32.00
C ILE A 21 2.47 -48.99 -31.95
N ASP A 22 3.34 -49.11 -32.95
CA ASP A 22 4.39 -50.13 -32.96
C ASP A 22 5.62 -49.74 -32.12
N GLU A 23 6.60 -50.65 -32.02
CA GLU A 23 7.88 -50.42 -31.32
C GLU A 23 8.68 -49.24 -31.89
N LYS A 24 8.37 -48.76 -33.10
CA LYS A 24 8.99 -47.61 -33.75
C LYS A 24 8.15 -46.34 -33.62
N GLY A 25 7.03 -46.38 -32.90
CA GLY A 25 6.12 -45.24 -32.72
C GLY A 25 5.13 -45.01 -33.85
N ARG A 26 4.97 -45.95 -34.79
CA ARG A 26 4.03 -45.76 -35.92
C ARG A 26 2.62 -46.21 -35.55
N PHE A 27 1.62 -45.40 -35.91
CA PHE A 27 0.21 -45.76 -35.69
C PHE A 27 -0.18 -47.03 -36.44
N ARG A 28 -0.75 -47.99 -35.73
CA ARG A 28 -1.41 -49.18 -36.25
C ARG A 28 -2.93 -49.05 -36.22
N TYR A 29 -3.45 -48.33 -35.24
CA TYR A 29 -4.88 -48.09 -35.05
C TYR A 29 -5.11 -46.76 -34.35
N LEU A 30 -6.20 -46.10 -34.69
CA LEU A 30 -6.73 -44.88 -34.07
C LEU A 30 -8.26 -44.95 -34.10
N ASN A 31 -8.92 -44.61 -33.00
CA ASN A 31 -10.39 -44.59 -32.94
C ASN A 31 -10.98 -43.31 -33.54
N ALA A 32 -12.31 -43.30 -33.71
CA ALA A 32 -13.06 -42.18 -34.27
C ALA A 32 -12.86 -40.85 -33.51
N ALA A 33 -12.61 -40.88 -32.19
CA ALA A 33 -12.38 -39.69 -31.37
C ALA A 33 -11.19 -38.84 -31.86
N THR A 34 -10.24 -39.43 -32.60
CA THR A 34 -9.13 -38.69 -33.24
C THR A 34 -9.64 -37.60 -34.19
N ARG A 35 -10.73 -37.88 -34.93
CA ARG A 35 -11.33 -36.91 -35.84
C ARG A 35 -11.98 -35.75 -35.10
N GLU A 36 -12.68 -36.05 -34.01
CA GLU A 36 -13.37 -35.04 -33.21
C GLU A 36 -12.40 -34.15 -32.43
N LEU A 37 -11.36 -34.73 -31.83
CA LEU A 37 -10.42 -34.01 -30.97
C LEU A 37 -9.32 -33.28 -31.75
N LEU A 38 -8.88 -33.80 -32.89
CA LEU A 38 -7.73 -33.26 -33.63
C LEU A 38 -8.05 -32.82 -35.05
N GLY A 39 -9.24 -33.12 -35.59
CA GLY A 39 -9.61 -32.80 -36.97
C GLY A 39 -8.96 -33.71 -38.03
N PHE A 40 -8.10 -34.65 -37.63
CA PHE A 40 -7.47 -35.60 -38.55
C PHE A 40 -8.33 -36.83 -38.78
N ASP A 41 -8.32 -37.31 -40.02
CA ASP A 41 -8.92 -38.59 -40.34
C ASP A 41 -8.06 -39.76 -39.79
N PRO A 42 -8.60 -40.66 -38.94
CA PRO A 42 -7.82 -41.72 -38.32
C PRO A 42 -7.07 -42.60 -39.33
N ASP A 43 -7.71 -42.92 -40.47
CA ASP A 43 -7.14 -43.81 -41.49
C ASP A 43 -5.94 -43.17 -42.20
N THR A 44 -5.91 -41.83 -42.29
CA THR A 44 -4.77 -41.10 -42.89
C THR A 44 -3.53 -41.08 -42.01
N LEU A 45 -3.71 -41.24 -40.69
CA LEU A 45 -2.61 -41.23 -39.73
C LEU A 45 -2.01 -42.62 -39.50
N VAL A 46 -2.70 -43.70 -39.86
CA VAL A 46 -2.16 -45.06 -39.77
C VAL A 46 -0.88 -45.18 -40.61
N GLY A 47 0.20 -45.68 -40.00
CA GLY A 47 1.52 -45.85 -40.59
C GLY A 47 2.46 -44.64 -40.44
N THR A 48 1.94 -43.47 -40.07
CA THR A 48 2.73 -42.26 -39.78
C THR A 48 3.38 -42.34 -38.39
N ASP A 49 4.40 -41.51 -38.13
CA ASP A 49 5.07 -41.45 -36.83
C ASP A 49 4.19 -40.64 -35.86
N ALA A 50 3.82 -41.24 -34.72
CA ALA A 50 2.97 -40.62 -33.72
C ALA A 50 3.59 -39.39 -33.05
N PHE A 51 4.92 -39.27 -33.07
CA PHE A 51 5.66 -38.17 -32.46
C PHE A 51 5.76 -36.93 -33.37
N ASP A 52 5.47 -37.04 -34.67
CA ASP A 52 5.59 -35.93 -35.64
C ASP A 52 4.63 -34.77 -35.34
N LEU A 53 3.49 -35.06 -34.70
CA LEU A 53 2.46 -34.09 -34.33
C LEU A 53 2.59 -33.62 -32.86
N ILE A 54 3.61 -34.06 -32.13
CA ILE A 54 3.88 -33.54 -30.77
C ILE A 54 4.58 -32.19 -30.89
N HIS A 55 4.23 -31.27 -29.99
CA HIS A 55 4.88 -29.96 -29.93
C HIS A 55 6.42 -30.10 -29.81
N PRO A 56 7.23 -29.29 -30.53
CA PRO A 56 8.69 -29.41 -30.53
C PRO A 56 9.33 -29.50 -29.13
N ASP A 57 8.93 -28.65 -28.18
CA ASP A 57 9.47 -28.70 -26.80
C ASP A 57 9.13 -29.99 -26.03
N ASP A 58 8.08 -30.71 -26.43
CA ASP A 58 7.62 -31.94 -25.76
C ASP A 58 8.14 -33.22 -26.46
N ALA A 59 8.49 -33.13 -27.75
CA ALA A 59 8.77 -34.28 -28.60
C ALA A 59 9.92 -35.18 -28.09
N ASP A 60 11.06 -34.59 -27.73
CA ASP A 60 12.23 -35.35 -27.27
C ASP A 60 11.96 -36.07 -25.95
N ARG A 61 11.28 -35.40 -25.02
CA ARG A 61 10.92 -35.96 -23.71
C ARG A 61 9.96 -37.13 -23.87
N VAL A 62 8.92 -36.98 -24.68
CA VAL A 62 7.90 -38.03 -24.89
C VAL A 62 8.49 -39.21 -25.67
N ARG A 63 9.32 -38.95 -26.69
CA ARG A 63 10.01 -40.01 -27.45
C ARG A 63 10.95 -40.82 -26.56
N THR A 64 11.76 -40.15 -25.75
CA THR A 64 12.69 -40.81 -24.80
C THR A 64 11.94 -41.70 -23.81
N ALA A 65 10.82 -41.21 -23.26
CA ALA A 65 9.99 -41.98 -22.34
C ALA A 65 9.41 -43.25 -23.00
N PHE A 66 8.98 -43.16 -24.25
CA PHE A 66 8.49 -44.31 -25.00
C PHE A 66 9.61 -45.31 -25.37
N GLU A 67 10.76 -44.84 -25.82
CA GLU A 67 11.90 -45.70 -26.15
C GLU A 67 12.40 -46.49 -24.93
N ALA A 68 12.41 -45.87 -23.74
CA ALA A 68 12.72 -46.54 -22.49
C ALA A 68 11.72 -47.67 -22.17
N LEU A 69 10.43 -47.45 -22.43
CA LEU A 69 9.38 -48.47 -22.29
C LEU A 69 9.58 -49.62 -23.29
N VAL A 70 9.94 -49.31 -24.54
CA VAL A 70 10.23 -50.33 -25.57
C VAL A 70 11.46 -51.16 -25.23
N ALA A 71 12.48 -50.56 -24.62
CA ALA A 71 13.71 -51.24 -24.21
C ALA A 71 13.53 -52.20 -23.00
N GLY A 72 12.29 -52.46 -22.59
CA GLY A 72 11.96 -53.34 -21.46
C GLY A 72 11.84 -52.62 -20.12
N GLY A 73 11.72 -51.29 -20.14
CA GLY A 73 11.35 -50.50 -18.97
C GLY A 73 9.89 -50.71 -18.55
N THR A 74 9.55 -50.27 -17.34
CA THR A 74 8.16 -50.21 -16.86
C THR A 74 7.49 -48.95 -17.42
N ALA A 75 6.18 -49.02 -17.67
CA ALA A 75 5.41 -47.81 -18.00
C ALA A 75 5.58 -46.77 -16.87
N PRO A 76 5.67 -45.47 -17.20
CA PRO A 76 5.80 -44.44 -16.18
C PRO A 76 4.62 -44.49 -15.21
N GLU A 77 4.90 -44.34 -13.91
CA GLU A 77 3.88 -44.39 -12.84
C GLU A 77 2.84 -43.27 -12.99
N SER A 78 3.23 -42.15 -13.62
CA SER A 78 2.35 -41.03 -13.93
C SER A 78 2.07 -40.94 -15.44
N PRO A 79 0.83 -40.59 -15.85
CA PRO A 79 0.50 -40.33 -17.25
C PRO A 79 1.37 -39.22 -17.85
N LEU A 80 1.65 -39.29 -19.15
CA LEU A 80 2.40 -38.27 -19.86
C LEU A 80 1.46 -37.14 -20.30
N GLU A 81 1.75 -35.91 -19.86
CA GLU A 81 1.11 -34.69 -20.38
C GLU A 81 1.97 -34.06 -21.48
N TYR A 82 1.39 -33.77 -22.64
CA TYR A 82 2.08 -33.13 -23.77
C TYR A 82 1.09 -32.45 -24.73
N ARG A 83 1.60 -31.50 -25.51
CA ARG A 83 0.84 -30.82 -26.55
C ARG A 83 0.86 -31.60 -27.86
N TYR A 84 -0.29 -31.70 -28.52
CA TYR A 84 -0.49 -32.37 -29.80
C TYR A 84 -1.15 -31.44 -30.80
N ALA A 85 -0.63 -31.40 -32.02
CA ALA A 85 -1.12 -30.53 -33.08
C ALA A 85 -2.50 -30.97 -33.57
N THR A 86 -3.36 -30.01 -33.86
CA THR A 86 -4.62 -30.22 -34.59
C THR A 86 -4.42 -29.96 -36.09
N ALA A 87 -5.37 -30.41 -36.91
CA ALA A 87 -5.37 -30.16 -38.35
C ALA A 87 -5.44 -28.67 -38.72
N ASP A 88 -6.00 -27.85 -37.83
CA ASP A 88 -6.13 -26.39 -38.01
C ASP A 88 -4.88 -25.62 -37.54
N GLY A 89 -3.89 -26.30 -36.95
CA GLY A 89 -2.61 -25.71 -36.53
C GLY A 89 -2.57 -25.24 -35.07
N ASP A 90 -3.62 -25.51 -34.29
CA ASP A 90 -3.66 -25.28 -32.84
C ASP A 90 -3.09 -26.47 -32.06
N TRP A 91 -3.08 -26.36 -30.72
CA TRP A 91 -2.56 -27.37 -29.81
C TRP A 91 -3.62 -27.86 -28.83
N VAL A 92 -3.71 -29.17 -28.66
CA VAL A 92 -4.50 -29.84 -27.62
C VAL A 92 -3.55 -30.44 -26.60
N TRP A 93 -3.84 -30.28 -25.30
CA TRP A 93 -3.11 -30.97 -24.25
C TRP A 93 -3.69 -32.36 -24.03
N PHE A 94 -2.87 -33.40 -24.22
CA PHE A 94 -3.24 -34.76 -23.87
C PHE A 94 -2.54 -35.24 -22.61
N ARG A 95 -3.33 -35.82 -21.71
CA ARG A 95 -2.83 -36.70 -20.64
C ARG A 95 -2.97 -38.14 -21.11
N THR A 96 -1.84 -38.80 -21.38
CA THR A 96 -1.78 -40.13 -22.01
C THR A 96 -1.23 -41.20 -21.09
N ARG A 97 -1.94 -42.32 -20.99
CA ARG A 97 -1.42 -43.58 -20.43
C ARG A 97 -1.03 -44.53 -21.55
N VAL A 98 0.09 -45.22 -21.35
CA VAL A 98 0.62 -46.21 -22.30
C VAL A 98 0.49 -47.60 -21.68
N PHE A 99 -0.08 -48.54 -22.42
CA PHE A 99 -0.26 -49.93 -22.02
C PHE A 99 0.58 -50.83 -22.94
N PRO A 100 1.58 -51.56 -22.41
CA PRO A 100 2.48 -52.38 -23.22
C PRO A 100 1.81 -53.65 -23.77
N PRO A 101 2.38 -54.26 -24.82
CA PRO A 101 1.92 -55.53 -25.39
C PRO A 101 1.75 -56.65 -24.35
N SER A 102 2.62 -56.69 -23.34
CA SER A 102 2.60 -57.68 -22.26
C SER A 102 1.34 -57.63 -21.39
N GLU A 103 0.69 -56.47 -21.29
CA GLU A 103 -0.53 -56.26 -20.51
C GLU A 103 -1.80 -56.43 -21.35
N THR A 104 -1.75 -55.96 -22.60
CA THR A 104 -2.93 -55.89 -23.47
C THR A 104 -3.10 -57.12 -24.36
N GLY A 105 -2.02 -57.86 -24.62
CA GLY A 105 -1.99 -58.96 -25.60
C GLY A 105 -2.06 -58.49 -27.05
N LEU A 106 -1.92 -57.18 -27.31
CA LEU A 106 -1.93 -56.60 -28.65
C LEU A 106 -0.54 -56.65 -29.28
N ASP A 107 -0.50 -56.75 -30.60
CA ASP A 107 0.72 -56.46 -31.36
C ASP A 107 0.86 -54.93 -31.41
N GLY A 108 1.48 -54.34 -30.38
CA GLY A 108 1.73 -52.91 -30.23
C GLY A 108 1.38 -52.34 -28.85
N TYR A 109 1.73 -51.07 -28.63
CA TYR A 109 1.48 -50.32 -27.41
C TYR A 109 0.16 -49.56 -27.54
N ALA A 110 -0.80 -49.83 -26.66
CA ALA A 110 -2.06 -49.11 -26.64
C ALA A 110 -1.90 -47.80 -25.85
N LEU A 111 -2.50 -46.73 -26.35
CA LEU A 111 -2.47 -45.39 -25.80
C LEU A 111 -3.91 -44.96 -25.52
N SER A 112 -4.16 -44.45 -24.32
CA SER A 112 -5.40 -43.75 -23.99
C SER A 112 -5.04 -42.32 -23.63
N SER A 113 -5.50 -41.37 -24.45
CA SER A 113 -5.21 -39.94 -24.36
C SER A 113 -6.49 -39.17 -24.07
N ARG A 114 -6.55 -38.54 -22.91
CA ARG A 114 -7.63 -37.63 -22.53
C ARG A 114 -7.24 -36.18 -22.83
N ASP A 115 -8.15 -35.43 -23.44
CA ASP A 115 -8.01 -33.98 -23.58
C ASP A 115 -8.12 -33.31 -22.20
N VAL A 116 -7.07 -32.60 -21.82
CA VAL A 116 -6.95 -31.84 -20.57
C VAL A 116 -6.68 -30.36 -20.84
N THR A 117 -6.97 -29.87 -22.05
CA THR A 117 -6.69 -28.49 -22.48
C THR A 117 -7.32 -27.48 -21.53
N LEU A 118 -8.62 -27.58 -21.26
CA LEU A 118 -9.31 -26.69 -20.33
C LEU A 118 -8.75 -26.77 -18.89
N GLU A 119 -8.34 -27.96 -18.44
CA GLU A 119 -7.75 -28.17 -17.10
C GLU A 119 -6.39 -27.45 -17.01
N VAL A 120 -5.52 -27.65 -18.01
CA VAL A 120 -4.20 -27.02 -18.08
C VAL A 120 -4.30 -25.51 -18.27
N GLU A 121 -5.20 -25.03 -19.13
CA GLU A 121 -5.44 -23.60 -19.34
C GLU A 121 -6.02 -22.93 -18.10
N SER A 122 -7.01 -23.55 -17.44
CA SER A 122 -7.58 -23.02 -16.19
C SER A 122 -6.52 -22.95 -15.09
N ARG A 123 -5.72 -24.01 -14.92
CA ARG A 123 -4.61 -24.04 -13.96
C ARG A 123 -3.61 -22.92 -14.25
N ARG A 124 -3.15 -22.79 -15.49
CA ARG A 124 -2.21 -21.72 -15.89
C ARG A 124 -2.79 -20.33 -15.70
N ARG A 125 -4.08 -20.14 -15.96
CA ARG A 125 -4.76 -18.86 -15.75
C ARG A 125 -4.78 -18.48 -14.28
N LEU A 126 -5.10 -19.43 -13.39
CA LEU A 126 -5.08 -19.21 -11.94
C LEU A 126 -3.66 -18.92 -11.43
N GLU A 127 -2.66 -19.68 -11.89
CA GLU A 127 -1.24 -19.44 -11.60
C GLU A 127 -0.79 -18.04 -12.05
N THR A 128 -1.22 -17.60 -13.24
CA THR A 128 -0.92 -16.27 -13.76
C THR A 128 -1.54 -15.17 -12.89
N ILE A 129 -2.83 -15.30 -12.56
CA ILE A 129 -3.51 -14.34 -11.67
C ILE A 129 -2.80 -14.25 -10.32
N ALA A 130 -2.46 -15.40 -9.73
CA ALA A 130 -1.78 -15.42 -8.43
C ALA A 130 -0.36 -14.84 -8.50
N SER A 131 0.42 -15.16 -9.53
CA SER A 131 1.81 -14.68 -9.69
C SER A 131 1.92 -13.19 -10.01
N THR A 132 0.90 -12.60 -10.62
CA THR A 132 0.85 -11.16 -10.94
C THR A 132 0.23 -10.31 -9.82
N SER A 133 -0.36 -10.93 -8.80
CA SER A 133 -0.94 -10.22 -7.67
C SER A 133 0.15 -9.54 -6.83
N PRO A 134 0.03 -8.24 -6.51
CA PRO A 134 0.92 -7.58 -5.56
C PRO A 134 0.63 -8.00 -4.10
N ASP A 135 -0.57 -8.50 -3.82
CA ASP A 135 -0.94 -9.03 -2.52
C ASP A 135 -0.36 -10.45 -2.35
N VAL A 136 0.12 -10.77 -1.14
CA VAL A 136 0.59 -12.11 -0.79
C VAL A 136 -0.62 -13.01 -0.59
N LEU A 137 -0.84 -13.95 -1.50
CA LEU A 137 -1.90 -14.94 -1.41
C LEU A 137 -1.33 -16.19 -0.73
N TRP A 138 -2.03 -16.70 0.29
CA TRP A 138 -1.55 -17.85 1.06
C TRP A 138 -2.68 -18.80 1.47
N MET A 139 -2.31 -20.05 1.73
CA MET A 139 -3.18 -21.08 2.27
C MET A 139 -2.36 -22.05 3.13
N PHE A 140 -2.83 -22.30 4.36
CA PHE A 140 -2.28 -23.31 5.26
C PHE A 140 -3.31 -24.41 5.51
N SER A 141 -2.84 -25.58 5.96
CA SER A 141 -3.68 -26.61 6.56
C SER A 141 -4.43 -26.08 7.79
N ALA A 142 -5.51 -26.74 8.18
CA ALA A 142 -6.30 -26.33 9.35
C ALA A 142 -5.52 -26.35 10.67
N ASP A 143 -4.52 -27.22 10.81
CA ASP A 143 -3.61 -27.29 11.97
C ASP A 143 -2.42 -26.33 11.88
N LEU A 144 -2.30 -25.57 10.77
CA LEU A 144 -1.25 -24.58 10.51
C LEU A 144 0.16 -25.19 10.45
N GLU A 145 0.26 -26.52 10.30
CA GLU A 145 1.54 -27.23 10.21
C GLU A 145 2.10 -27.25 8.79
N ASP A 146 1.25 -27.18 7.77
CA ASP A 146 1.61 -27.26 6.35
C ASP A 146 1.20 -26.01 5.56
N LEU A 147 2.12 -25.48 4.75
CA LEU A 147 1.80 -24.47 3.74
C LEU A 147 1.28 -25.18 2.48
N LEU A 148 0.02 -24.97 2.13
CA LEU A 148 -0.62 -25.57 0.95
C LEU A 148 -0.39 -24.75 -0.32
N PHE A 149 -0.29 -23.43 -0.17
CA PHE A 149 -0.07 -22.52 -1.29
C PHE A 149 0.47 -21.17 -0.80
N VAL A 150 1.41 -20.59 -1.56
CA VAL A 150 1.77 -19.18 -1.47
C VAL A 150 2.21 -18.67 -2.84
N ASN A 151 1.92 -17.41 -3.17
CA ASN A 151 2.44 -16.78 -4.39
C ASN A 151 3.81 -16.09 -4.16
N GLY A 152 4.49 -15.72 -5.26
CA GLY A 152 5.82 -15.09 -5.21
C GLY A 152 5.86 -13.70 -4.57
N ALA A 153 4.71 -13.04 -4.36
CA ALA A 153 4.66 -11.74 -3.68
C ALA A 153 5.20 -11.80 -2.24
N LEU A 154 5.23 -12.99 -1.62
CA LEU A 154 5.80 -13.23 -0.30
C LEU A 154 7.21 -12.65 -0.14
N GLU A 155 8.08 -12.83 -1.14
CA GLU A 155 9.47 -12.35 -1.09
C GLU A 155 9.52 -10.84 -0.99
N SER A 156 8.72 -10.16 -1.81
CA SER A 156 8.70 -8.70 -1.86
C SER A 156 8.15 -8.05 -0.59
N VAL A 157 7.14 -8.66 0.05
CA VAL A 157 6.44 -8.07 1.20
C VAL A 157 7.02 -8.54 2.54
N PHE A 158 7.30 -9.84 2.69
CA PHE A 158 7.80 -10.43 3.94
C PHE A 158 9.31 -10.65 3.93
N GLY A 159 9.99 -10.59 2.78
CA GLY A 159 11.42 -10.91 2.67
C GLY A 159 11.72 -12.40 2.87
N ILE A 160 10.74 -13.27 2.63
CA ILE A 160 10.84 -14.73 2.84
C ILE A 160 10.71 -15.43 1.49
N GLU A 161 11.66 -16.31 1.20
CA GLU A 161 11.61 -17.24 0.07
C GLU A 161 10.48 -18.28 0.28
N PRO A 162 9.61 -18.55 -0.72
CA PRO A 162 8.52 -19.51 -0.62
C PRO A 162 8.99 -20.90 -0.16
N ASP A 163 10.08 -21.41 -0.72
CA ASP A 163 10.69 -22.70 -0.35
C ASP A 163 11.12 -22.75 1.12
N ALA A 164 11.49 -21.61 1.72
CA ALA A 164 11.83 -21.54 3.14
C ALA A 164 10.55 -21.69 3.98
N LEU A 165 9.49 -20.95 3.61
CA LEU A 165 8.21 -21.01 4.30
C LEU A 165 7.55 -22.39 4.19
N GLU A 166 7.60 -23.04 3.02
CA GLU A 166 7.11 -24.41 2.84
C GLU A 166 7.78 -25.41 3.79
N ARG A 167 9.09 -25.28 4.03
CA ARG A 167 9.83 -26.16 4.95
C ARG A 167 9.58 -25.87 6.41
N ARG A 168 9.20 -24.64 6.75
CA ARG A 168 8.93 -24.20 8.13
C ARG A 168 7.77 -23.21 8.14
N PRO A 169 6.52 -23.68 8.03
CA PRO A 169 5.33 -22.83 7.94
C PRO A 169 5.23 -21.75 9.01
N GLN A 170 5.64 -22.04 10.24
CA GLN A 170 5.62 -21.08 11.37
C GLN A 170 6.68 -19.96 11.29
N MET A 171 7.61 -19.99 10.33
CA MET A 171 8.72 -19.03 10.29
C MET A 171 8.28 -17.60 9.90
N PHE A 172 7.11 -17.42 9.29
CA PHE A 172 6.62 -16.08 8.93
C PHE A 172 6.39 -15.20 10.17
N LEU A 173 6.06 -15.79 11.33
CA LEU A 173 5.94 -15.06 12.60
C LEU A 173 7.23 -14.34 13.00
N ALA A 174 8.40 -14.81 12.54
CA ALA A 174 9.67 -14.13 12.78
C ALA A 174 9.77 -12.79 12.03
N ALA A 175 9.10 -12.66 10.88
CA ALA A 175 9.01 -11.41 10.14
C ALA A 175 7.97 -10.45 10.73
N VAL A 176 6.96 -10.96 11.45
CA VAL A 176 6.00 -10.13 12.20
C VAL A 176 6.70 -9.39 13.33
N HIS A 177 6.34 -8.11 13.50
CA HIS A 177 6.83 -7.25 14.55
C HIS A 177 6.58 -7.88 15.94
N PRO A 178 7.54 -7.86 16.88
CA PRO A 178 7.42 -8.58 18.15
C PRO A 178 6.14 -8.28 18.95
N ASP A 179 5.72 -7.01 18.98
CA ASP A 179 4.50 -6.58 19.70
C ASP A 179 3.21 -7.13 19.10
N ASP A 180 3.21 -7.44 17.80
CA ASP A 180 1.99 -7.84 17.08
C ASP A 180 1.86 -9.37 16.98
N ARG A 181 2.95 -10.12 17.25
CA ARG A 181 2.96 -11.60 17.20
C ARG A 181 1.85 -12.27 18.01
N PRO A 182 1.57 -11.87 19.28
CA PRO A 182 0.52 -12.51 20.05
C PRO A 182 -0.87 -12.35 19.41
N ALA A 183 -1.13 -11.21 18.77
CA ALA A 183 -2.39 -10.97 18.08
C ALA A 183 -2.51 -11.79 16.79
N VAL A 184 -1.40 -11.99 16.07
CA VAL A 184 -1.36 -12.86 14.89
C VAL A 184 -1.58 -14.32 15.28
N GLU A 185 -0.93 -14.80 16.34
CA GLU A 185 -1.09 -16.17 16.86
C GLU A 185 -2.55 -16.44 17.28
N ASP A 186 -3.18 -15.54 18.04
CA ASP A 186 -4.61 -15.63 18.42
C ASP A 186 -5.54 -15.64 17.20
N ALA A 187 -5.24 -14.80 16.20
CA ALA A 187 -6.02 -14.77 14.96
C ALA A 187 -5.89 -16.07 14.16
N MET A 188 -4.73 -16.73 14.18
CA MET A 188 -4.54 -18.03 13.53
C MET A 188 -5.31 -19.14 14.25
N GLU A 189 -5.28 -19.19 15.58
CA GLU A 189 -6.03 -20.19 16.37
C GLU A 189 -7.54 -20.07 16.11
N ARG A 190 -8.07 -18.84 16.10
CA ARG A 190 -9.48 -18.56 15.76
C ARG A 190 -9.86 -18.98 14.35
N LEU A 191 -8.95 -18.82 13.37
CA LEU A 191 -9.18 -19.29 12.00
C LEU A 191 -9.31 -20.81 11.93
N SER A 192 -8.44 -21.53 12.64
CA SER A 192 -8.50 -23.00 12.74
C SER A 192 -9.79 -23.48 13.41
N ASP A 193 -10.32 -22.72 14.37
CA ASP A 193 -11.63 -22.97 14.99
C ASP A 193 -12.83 -22.60 14.10
N GLY A 194 -12.59 -22.09 12.89
CA GLY A 194 -13.62 -21.78 11.92
C GLY A 194 -14.15 -20.35 11.98
N GLU A 195 -13.46 -19.44 12.67
CA GLU A 195 -13.85 -18.03 12.75
C GLU A 195 -13.06 -17.17 11.74
N PRO A 196 -13.72 -16.44 10.82
CA PRO A 196 -13.05 -15.48 9.95
C PRO A 196 -12.37 -14.36 10.75
N THR A 197 -11.18 -13.96 10.33
CA THR A 197 -10.42 -12.87 10.97
C THR A 197 -10.06 -11.79 9.97
N ASN A 198 -9.85 -10.59 10.46
CA ASN A 198 -9.29 -9.48 9.71
C ASN A 198 -8.39 -8.69 10.65
N LEU A 199 -7.09 -8.73 10.39
CA LEU A 199 -6.07 -8.16 11.27
C LEU A 199 -5.11 -7.30 10.46
N ASP A 200 -4.86 -6.09 10.94
CA ASP A 200 -3.81 -5.23 10.44
C ASP A 200 -2.62 -5.35 11.40
N TYR A 201 -1.44 -5.71 10.90
CA TYR A 201 -0.24 -5.89 11.72
C TYR A 201 1.03 -5.45 11.00
N ARG A 202 2.10 -5.30 11.78
CA ARG A 202 3.41 -4.84 11.33
C ARG A 202 4.35 -5.99 10.97
N ILE A 203 5.10 -5.82 9.90
CA ILE A 203 6.22 -6.68 9.47
C ILE A 203 7.52 -5.89 9.60
N GLY A 204 8.55 -6.50 10.15
CA GLY A 204 9.88 -5.90 10.29
C GLY A 204 10.43 -5.98 11.73
N PRO A 205 11.70 -5.60 11.92
CA PRO A 205 12.34 -5.58 13.23
C PRO A 205 11.74 -4.47 14.12
N ALA A 206 11.92 -4.61 15.45
CA ALA A 206 11.44 -3.63 16.42
C ALA A 206 12.02 -2.21 16.22
N ASP A 207 13.29 -2.12 15.81
CA ASP A 207 14.02 -0.85 15.71
C ASP A 207 14.29 -0.43 14.24
N GLY A 208 13.50 -0.91 13.28
CA GLY A 208 13.77 -0.67 11.85
C GLY A 208 12.54 -0.27 11.02
N ARG A 209 12.68 -0.40 9.69
CA ARG A 209 11.59 -0.10 8.77
C ARG A 209 10.49 -1.15 8.95
N THR A 210 9.28 -0.67 9.14
CA THR A 210 8.10 -1.51 9.32
C THR A 210 7.16 -1.33 8.14
N THR A 211 6.61 -2.45 7.68
CA THR A 211 5.55 -2.52 6.67
C THR A 211 4.25 -2.87 7.37
N TRP A 212 3.18 -2.13 7.12
CA TRP A 212 1.84 -2.49 7.59
C TRP A 212 1.16 -3.40 6.59
N VAL A 213 0.64 -4.53 7.05
CA VAL A 213 -0.17 -5.42 6.24
C VAL A 213 -1.56 -5.58 6.79
N ARG A 214 -2.54 -5.57 5.89
CA ARG A 214 -3.94 -5.90 6.17
C ARG A 214 -4.22 -7.32 5.71
N VAL A 215 -4.69 -8.16 6.63
CA VAL A 215 -4.77 -9.61 6.43
C VAL A 215 -6.18 -10.14 6.74
N PRO A 216 -7.12 -10.00 5.80
CA PRO A 216 -8.40 -10.70 5.87
C PRO A 216 -8.20 -12.19 5.54
N SER A 217 -8.73 -13.04 6.43
CA SER A 217 -8.52 -14.48 6.41
C SER A 217 -9.82 -15.23 6.65
N ARG A 218 -9.95 -16.41 6.05
CA ARG A 218 -11.14 -17.25 6.15
C ARG A 218 -10.79 -18.74 6.28
N PRO A 219 -11.57 -19.50 7.05
CA PRO A 219 -11.52 -20.95 7.01
C PRO A 219 -12.13 -21.49 5.72
N VAL A 220 -11.61 -22.62 5.26
CA VAL A 220 -12.12 -23.43 4.15
C VAL A 220 -12.72 -24.69 4.74
N TRP A 221 -13.98 -24.95 4.38
CA TRP A 221 -14.76 -26.04 4.93
C TRP A 221 -14.98 -27.14 3.90
N GLU A 222 -14.77 -28.40 4.30
CA GLU A 222 -15.21 -29.58 3.56
C GLU A 222 -15.96 -30.50 4.53
N ASP A 223 -17.14 -31.00 4.12
CA ASP A 223 -17.99 -31.89 4.91
C ASP A 223 -18.30 -31.45 6.36
N GLY A 224 -18.23 -30.14 6.64
CA GLY A 224 -18.52 -29.56 7.95
C GLY A 224 -17.31 -29.44 8.88
N GLU A 225 -16.11 -29.76 8.40
CA GLU A 225 -14.84 -29.60 9.11
C GLU A 225 -13.98 -28.54 8.40
N VAL A 226 -13.16 -27.81 9.17
CA VAL A 226 -12.17 -26.88 8.60
C VAL A 226 -11.01 -27.72 8.08
N VAL A 227 -10.72 -27.64 6.79
CA VAL A 227 -9.63 -28.39 6.15
C VAL A 227 -8.41 -27.52 5.83
N ALA A 228 -8.63 -26.22 5.69
CA ALA A 228 -7.58 -25.25 5.41
C ALA A 228 -7.99 -23.86 5.90
N VAL A 229 -7.02 -22.96 6.01
CA VAL A 229 -7.24 -21.54 6.24
C VAL A 229 -6.55 -20.76 5.13
N THR A 230 -7.19 -19.72 4.61
CA THR A 230 -6.67 -18.95 3.48
C THR A 230 -6.93 -17.47 3.66
N GLY A 231 -6.08 -16.65 3.09
CA GLY A 231 -6.21 -15.22 3.11
C GLY A 231 -5.27 -14.56 2.13
N PHE A 232 -5.20 -13.25 2.23
CA PHE A 232 -4.17 -12.49 1.57
C PHE A 232 -3.63 -11.43 2.51
N ALA A 233 -2.36 -11.07 2.33
CA ALA A 233 -1.75 -9.92 3.01
C ALA A 233 -1.52 -8.82 1.98
N ARG A 234 -2.15 -7.68 2.20
CA ARG A 234 -1.96 -6.46 1.40
C ARG A 234 -1.08 -5.49 2.15
N ASP A 235 -0.03 -4.99 1.49
CA ASP A 235 0.72 -3.85 2.00
C ASP A 235 -0.16 -2.60 2.01
N VAL A 236 -0.41 -2.06 3.20
CA VAL A 236 -1.20 -0.85 3.46
C VAL A 236 -0.35 0.24 4.10
N THR A 237 0.97 0.15 3.98
CA THR A 237 1.91 1.10 4.59
C THR A 237 1.63 2.54 4.13
N ASP A 238 1.35 2.74 2.85
CA ASP A 238 1.04 4.08 2.31
C ASP A 238 -0.31 4.63 2.78
N GLU A 239 -1.29 3.75 3.03
CA GLU A 239 -2.59 4.12 3.61
C GLU A 239 -2.41 4.64 5.04
N TYR A 240 -1.72 3.86 5.87
CA TYR A 240 -1.41 4.23 7.26
C TYR A 240 -0.56 5.50 7.34
N ARG A 241 0.46 5.65 6.48
CA ARG A 241 1.26 6.88 6.40
C ARG A 241 0.40 8.09 6.06
N ARG A 242 -0.47 7.99 5.06
CA ARG A 242 -1.37 9.09 4.66
C ARG A 242 -2.36 9.46 5.78
N GLU A 243 -2.99 8.47 6.40
CA GLU A 243 -3.94 8.71 7.50
C GLU A 243 -3.25 9.37 8.70
N ARG A 244 -2.03 8.91 9.03
CA ARG A 244 -1.19 9.51 10.07
C ARG A 244 -0.85 10.96 9.72
N GLN A 245 -0.41 11.25 8.50
CA GLN A 245 -0.10 12.60 8.03
C GLN A 245 -1.31 13.54 8.15
N LEU A 246 -2.50 13.08 7.73
CA LEU A 246 -3.74 13.85 7.86
C LEU A 246 -4.13 14.12 9.31
N THR A 247 -3.92 13.15 10.20
CA THR A 247 -4.22 13.30 11.63
C THR A 247 -3.28 14.28 12.31
N VAL A 248 -1.97 14.17 12.04
CA VAL A 248 -0.95 15.13 12.53
C VAL A 248 -1.30 16.53 12.04
N MET A 249 -1.64 16.67 10.75
CA MET A 249 -2.07 17.93 10.16
C MET A 249 -3.29 18.51 10.88
N ASP A 250 -4.42 17.78 10.97
CA ASP A 250 -5.65 18.28 11.63
C ASP A 250 -5.37 18.75 13.06
N ASN A 251 -4.53 18.04 13.81
CA ASN A 251 -4.14 18.43 15.16
C ASN A 251 -3.30 19.72 15.18
N LEU A 252 -2.29 19.83 14.31
CA LEU A 252 -1.48 21.05 14.18
C LEU A 252 -2.34 22.25 13.76
N LEU A 253 -3.22 22.10 12.75
CA LEU A 253 -4.06 23.19 12.25
C LEU A 253 -5.00 23.69 13.35
N ARG A 254 -5.67 22.76 14.04
CA ARG A 254 -6.60 23.09 15.12
C ARG A 254 -5.92 23.77 16.29
N HIS A 255 -4.66 23.47 16.54
CA HIS A 255 -3.91 24.06 17.63
C HIS A 255 -3.40 25.45 17.26
N THR A 256 -2.70 25.61 16.13
CA THR A 256 -2.17 26.91 15.67
C THR A 256 -3.29 27.91 15.45
N ILE A 257 -4.32 27.56 14.65
CA ILE A 257 -5.42 28.48 14.36
C ILE A 257 -6.15 28.88 15.64
N ARG A 258 -6.41 27.94 16.55
CA ARG A 258 -7.11 28.25 17.81
C ARG A 258 -6.28 29.17 18.70
N ASN A 259 -4.97 28.96 18.80
CA ASN A 259 -4.10 29.80 19.63
C ASN A 259 -4.02 31.22 19.09
N ASP A 260 -3.79 31.38 17.79
CA ASP A 260 -3.69 32.71 17.17
C ASP A 260 -5.03 33.44 17.18
N MET A 261 -6.14 32.74 16.93
CA MET A 261 -7.50 33.31 17.08
C MET A 261 -7.80 33.72 18.53
N ASN A 262 -7.35 32.96 19.53
CA ASN A 262 -7.49 33.37 20.93
C ASN A 262 -6.69 34.64 21.24
N ILE A 263 -5.51 34.84 20.61
CA ILE A 263 -4.73 36.08 20.73
C ILE A 263 -5.49 37.24 20.08
N VAL A 264 -6.01 37.04 18.86
CA VAL A 264 -6.81 38.06 18.15
C VAL A 264 -8.04 38.44 18.98
N ASP A 265 -8.82 37.47 19.44
CA ASP A 265 -10.03 37.70 20.24
C ASP A 265 -9.70 38.40 21.56
N GLY A 266 -8.70 37.92 22.31
CA GLY A 266 -8.30 38.53 23.58
C GLY A 266 -7.74 39.94 23.41
N THR A 267 -7.02 40.21 22.32
CA THR A 267 -6.49 41.54 22.00
C THR A 267 -7.61 42.49 21.57
N ALA A 268 -8.57 42.00 20.79
CA ALA A 268 -9.77 42.74 20.38
C ALA A 268 -10.69 43.05 21.57
N GLU A 269 -10.84 42.14 22.52
CA GLU A 269 -11.59 42.34 23.76
C GLU A 269 -10.93 43.44 24.62
N ARG A 270 -9.59 43.41 24.75
CA ARG A 270 -8.82 44.48 25.43
C ARG A 270 -9.00 45.85 24.77
N ILE A 271 -9.05 45.90 23.43
CA ILE A 271 -9.37 47.12 22.68
C ILE A 271 -10.78 47.62 23.04
N ALA A 272 -11.77 46.72 23.03
CA ALA A 272 -13.17 47.06 23.34
C ALA A 272 -13.31 47.60 24.77
N ASP A 273 -12.72 46.93 25.76
CA ASP A 273 -12.73 47.34 27.17
C ASP A 273 -12.11 48.74 27.35
N ARG A 274 -10.96 49.00 26.71
CA ARG A 274 -10.28 50.31 26.79
C ARG A 274 -11.09 51.44 26.17
N VAL A 275 -11.77 51.17 25.06
CA VAL A 275 -12.66 52.15 24.43
C VAL A 275 -13.90 52.40 25.29
N GLU A 276 -14.51 51.36 25.89
CA GLU A 276 -15.66 51.49 26.79
C GLU A 276 -15.32 52.29 28.06
N ASP A 277 -14.16 52.03 28.67
CA ASP A 277 -13.62 52.78 29.81
C ASP A 277 -13.48 54.28 29.47
N ALA A 278 -12.92 54.60 28.29
CA ALA A 278 -12.71 55.98 27.85
C ALA A 278 -14.02 56.71 27.54
N VAL A 279 -15.01 56.03 26.94
CA VAL A 279 -16.35 56.58 26.68
C VAL A 279 -17.12 56.79 27.99
N SER A 280 -16.98 55.88 28.95
CA SER A 280 -17.62 56.00 30.27
C SER A 280 -17.01 57.13 31.11
N ALA A 281 -15.69 57.33 31.04
CA ALA A 281 -15.00 58.44 31.70
C ALA A 281 -15.48 59.80 31.17
N THR A 282 -15.65 59.94 29.85
CA THR A 282 -16.13 61.18 29.22
C THR A 282 -17.62 61.45 29.46
N ALA A 283 -18.46 60.41 29.64
CA ALA A 283 -19.89 60.55 29.93
C ALA A 283 -20.20 61.07 31.35
N THR A 284 -19.23 61.01 32.27
CA THR A 284 -19.43 61.39 33.69
C THR A 284 -19.11 62.88 33.96
N GLU A 285 -18.68 63.64 32.94
CA GLU A 285 -18.16 65.02 33.03
C GLU A 285 -19.23 66.14 33.11
N GLU A 286 -20.32 65.96 33.87
CA GLU A 286 -21.26 67.06 34.13
C GLU A 286 -20.76 68.06 35.21
N ARG A 287 -19.53 67.95 35.73
CA ARG A 287 -18.98 68.87 36.74
C ARG A 287 -17.51 69.25 36.57
N GLY A 288 -17.22 70.10 35.59
CA GLY A 288 -16.49 71.36 35.79
C GLY A 288 -15.05 71.35 36.33
N VAL A 289 -14.34 70.23 36.29
CA VAL A 289 -12.88 70.21 36.49
C VAL A 289 -12.30 69.71 35.18
N VAL A 290 -11.54 70.57 34.50
CA VAL A 290 -10.75 70.20 33.32
C VAL A 290 -9.79 69.11 33.78
N PRO A 291 -9.89 67.86 33.31
CA PRO A 291 -8.85 66.90 33.59
C PRO A 291 -7.55 67.44 32.98
N ASP A 292 -6.43 67.32 33.69
CA ASP A 292 -5.11 67.36 33.06
C ASP A 292 -5.13 66.49 31.80
N GLU A 293 -4.23 66.72 30.83
CA GLU A 293 -4.00 65.92 29.62
C GLU A 293 -3.89 64.39 29.92
N PHE A 294 -4.99 63.75 30.29
CA PHE A 294 -5.12 62.34 30.55
C PHE A 294 -5.16 61.71 29.16
N ASP A 295 -3.98 61.30 28.71
CA ASP A 295 -3.73 60.04 28.03
C ASP A 295 -4.61 59.66 26.85
N LEU A 296 -5.20 60.63 26.14
CA LEU A 296 -5.71 60.37 24.78
C LEU A 296 -4.57 59.89 23.87
N ALA A 297 -3.35 60.39 24.09
CA ALA A 297 -2.17 59.95 23.37
C ALA A 297 -1.70 58.55 23.82
N GLU A 298 -1.69 58.24 25.12
CA GLU A 298 -1.32 56.91 25.65
C GLU A 298 -2.39 55.86 25.30
N LEU A 299 -3.67 56.17 25.45
CA LEU A 299 -4.78 55.32 25.00
C LEU A 299 -4.73 55.10 23.49
N ALA A 300 -4.47 56.14 22.69
CA ALA A 300 -4.32 55.98 21.25
C ALA A 300 -3.10 55.11 20.91
N ALA A 301 -1.97 55.28 21.61
CA ALA A 301 -0.79 54.44 21.43
C ALA A 301 -1.08 52.97 21.79
N ASP A 302 -1.72 52.71 22.93
CA ASP A 302 -2.12 51.37 23.37
C ASP A 302 -3.09 50.72 22.37
N LEU A 303 -4.11 51.45 21.90
CA LEU A 303 -5.07 50.95 20.91
C LEU A 303 -4.41 50.65 19.56
N ILE A 304 -3.46 51.49 19.13
CA ILE A 304 -2.65 51.25 17.93
C ILE A 304 -1.83 49.98 18.12
N ASP A 305 -1.13 49.81 19.24
CA ASP A 305 -0.29 48.64 19.52
C ASP A 305 -1.11 47.32 19.53
N HIS A 306 -2.28 47.33 20.16
CA HIS A 306 -3.20 46.19 20.14
C HIS A 306 -3.75 45.93 18.72
N ALA A 307 -4.10 46.97 17.95
CA ALA A 307 -4.57 46.82 16.58
C ALA A 307 -3.47 46.32 15.64
N GLU A 308 -2.23 46.74 15.85
CA GLU A 308 -1.06 46.23 15.13
C GLU A 308 -0.79 44.76 15.49
N THR A 309 -0.95 44.38 16.76
CA THR A 309 -0.89 42.98 17.19
C THR A 309 -1.94 42.13 16.51
N VAL A 310 -3.21 42.57 16.48
CA VAL A 310 -4.30 41.87 15.77
C VAL A 310 -3.98 41.73 14.28
N ARG A 311 -3.52 42.82 13.63
CA ARG A 311 -3.19 42.80 12.20
C ARG A 311 -2.05 41.82 11.91
N ARG A 312 -0.99 41.83 12.72
CA ARG A 312 0.15 40.91 12.58
C ARG A 312 -0.30 39.45 12.72
N VAL A 313 -1.02 39.11 13.80
CA VAL A 313 -1.50 37.74 14.03
C VAL A 313 -2.49 37.29 12.93
N ALA A 314 -3.31 38.21 12.41
CA ALA A 314 -4.20 37.91 11.29
C ALA A 314 -3.46 37.65 9.96
N ASP A 315 -2.39 38.40 9.69
CA ASP A 315 -1.50 38.15 8.55
C ASP A 315 -0.78 36.80 8.72
N ASP A 316 -0.25 36.50 9.91
CA ASP A 316 0.39 35.21 10.24
C ASP A 316 -0.56 34.02 10.02
N LEU A 317 -1.85 34.19 10.40
CA LEU A 317 -2.92 33.21 10.17
C LEU A 317 -3.23 32.99 8.69
N LEU A 318 -3.23 34.06 7.88
CA LEU A 318 -3.46 33.98 6.44
C LEU A 318 -2.31 33.26 5.74
N THR A 319 -1.06 33.61 6.06
CA THR A 319 0.14 32.92 5.56
C THR A 319 0.10 31.44 5.94
N THR A 320 -0.26 31.14 7.18
CA THR A 320 -0.48 29.78 7.66
C THR A 320 -1.53 29.02 6.83
N ALA A 321 -2.68 29.65 6.54
CA ALA A 321 -3.74 29.03 5.75
C ALA A 321 -3.36 28.81 4.27
N GLU A 322 -2.51 29.67 3.71
CA GLU A 322 -1.96 29.53 2.36
C GLU A 322 -0.95 28.38 2.30
N LYS A 323 -0.03 28.30 3.25
CA LYS A 323 0.90 27.15 3.41
C LYS A 323 0.13 25.84 3.55
N GLN A 324 -0.92 25.82 4.37
CA GLN A 324 -1.81 24.65 4.53
C GLN A 324 -2.43 24.19 3.20
N ARG A 325 -2.86 25.12 2.36
CA ARG A 325 -3.45 24.80 1.06
C ARG A 325 -2.42 24.15 0.14
N GLY A 326 -1.18 24.66 0.14
CA GLY A 326 -0.05 24.03 -0.57
C GLY A 326 0.20 22.60 -0.12
N VAL A 327 0.20 22.33 1.19
CA VAL A 327 0.40 20.96 1.70
C VAL A 327 -0.78 20.04 1.40
N ILE A 328 -2.02 20.54 1.52
CA ILE A 328 -3.21 19.76 1.17
C ILE A 328 -3.20 19.39 -0.31
N ASP A 329 -2.80 20.32 -1.18
CA ASP A 329 -2.68 20.05 -2.60
C ASP A 329 -1.57 19.01 -2.85
N LEU A 330 -0.41 19.10 -2.18
CA LEU A 330 0.64 18.09 -2.23
C LEU A 330 0.18 16.69 -1.78
N LEU A 331 -0.60 16.62 -0.70
CA LEU A 331 -1.12 15.36 -0.15
C LEU A 331 -2.26 14.76 -0.99
N ARG A 332 -3.05 15.60 -1.67
CA ARG A 332 -4.18 15.19 -2.52
C ARG A 332 -3.76 14.83 -3.94
N HIS A 333 -2.75 15.50 -4.50
CA HIS A 333 -2.29 15.23 -5.85
C HIS A 333 -1.44 13.95 -5.90
N HIS A 334 -1.65 13.17 -6.96
CA HIS A 334 -0.98 11.90 -7.21
C HIS A 334 0.26 12.12 -8.08
N GLU A 335 0.91 13.28 -7.99
CA GLU A 335 2.20 13.41 -8.63
C GLU A 335 3.15 12.47 -7.92
N HIS A 336 3.85 11.66 -8.71
CA HIS A 336 4.83 10.72 -8.20
C HIS A 336 6.20 11.41 -8.22
N PRO A 337 7.13 11.05 -7.31
CA PRO A 337 8.49 11.54 -7.39
C PRO A 337 9.07 11.28 -8.78
N GLN A 338 9.80 12.25 -9.30
CA GLN A 338 10.35 12.21 -10.65
C GLN A 338 11.79 12.75 -10.68
N PRO A 339 12.59 12.40 -11.70
CA PRO A 339 13.94 12.93 -11.87
C PRO A 339 13.95 14.45 -12.13
N LEU A 340 14.34 15.24 -11.15
CA LEU A 340 14.40 16.71 -11.23
C LEU A 340 15.83 17.21 -11.05
N ARG A 341 16.18 18.30 -11.75
CA ARG A 341 17.44 19.01 -11.49
C ARG A 341 17.29 19.84 -10.23
N VAL A 342 18.26 19.75 -9.33
CA VAL A 342 18.17 20.42 -8.02
C VAL A 342 18.48 21.92 -8.12
N ALA A 343 19.42 22.33 -8.99
CA ALA A 343 19.80 23.74 -9.10
C ALA A 343 18.62 24.70 -9.39
N PRO A 344 17.71 24.43 -10.36
CA PRO A 344 16.54 25.29 -10.57
C PRO A 344 15.59 25.36 -9.38
N LEU A 345 15.47 24.30 -8.59
CA LEU A 345 14.61 24.27 -7.40
C LEU A 345 15.20 25.13 -6.28
N VAL A 346 16.51 25.04 -6.07
CA VAL A 346 17.24 25.91 -5.12
C VAL A 346 17.16 27.38 -5.57
N GLU A 347 17.31 27.66 -6.87
CA GLU A 347 17.18 29.02 -7.42
C GLU A 347 15.77 29.59 -7.19
N SER A 348 14.72 28.78 -7.41
CA SER A 348 13.34 29.19 -7.14
C SER A 348 13.13 29.46 -5.65
N ALA A 349 13.55 28.54 -4.78
CA ALA A 349 13.40 28.66 -3.33
C ALA A 349 14.09 29.92 -2.77
N VAL A 350 15.29 30.25 -3.26
CA VAL A 350 16.00 31.47 -2.87
C VAL A 350 15.30 32.72 -3.40
N ALA A 351 14.74 32.68 -4.62
CA ALA A 351 13.99 33.81 -5.16
C ALA A 351 12.73 34.09 -4.33
N ASP A 352 12.00 33.04 -3.98
CA ASP A 352 10.75 33.13 -3.19
C ASP A 352 11.03 33.66 -1.79
N ALA A 353 12.06 33.14 -1.10
CA ALA A 353 12.43 33.60 0.25
C ALA A 353 12.96 35.05 0.29
N VAL A 354 13.46 35.59 -0.82
CA VAL A 354 14.02 36.96 -0.90
C VAL A 354 13.00 38.01 -1.37
N ASP A 355 11.92 37.62 -2.06
CA ASP A 355 10.91 38.58 -2.56
C ASP A 355 9.93 39.05 -1.46
N ASP A 356 9.99 38.46 -0.26
CA ASP A 356 9.24 38.96 0.90
C ASP A 356 9.85 40.28 1.41
N ARG A 357 9.20 41.38 1.02
CA ARG A 357 9.61 42.77 1.25
C ARG A 357 9.71 43.19 2.72
N SER A 358 9.34 42.29 3.62
CA SER A 358 9.27 42.45 5.07
C SER A 358 10.56 42.01 5.78
N SER A 359 11.39 41.20 5.12
CA SER A 359 12.52 40.51 5.74
C SER A 359 13.79 41.36 5.82
N PRO A 360 14.58 41.23 6.91
CA PRO A 360 15.92 41.82 6.98
C PRO A 360 16.78 41.30 5.82
N THR A 361 17.64 42.15 5.24
CA THR A 361 18.62 41.72 4.21
C THR A 361 19.49 40.59 4.75
N ALA A 362 19.20 39.36 4.30
CA ALA A 362 19.93 38.15 4.65
C ALA A 362 21.13 37.95 3.73
N GLU A 363 22.23 37.43 4.28
CA GLU A 363 23.36 36.94 3.50
C GLU A 363 23.09 35.48 3.11
N ILE A 364 22.74 35.24 1.84
CA ILE A 364 22.46 33.89 1.33
C ILE A 364 23.60 33.47 0.40
N SER A 365 24.20 32.32 0.69
CA SER A 365 25.23 31.70 -0.16
C SER A 365 24.78 30.31 -0.62
N VAL A 366 25.00 30.01 -1.90
CA VAL A 366 24.55 28.77 -2.54
C VAL A 366 25.73 28.08 -3.22
N SER A 367 25.95 26.83 -2.83
CA SER A 367 26.88 25.90 -3.47
C SER A 367 26.09 24.72 -4.02
N CYS A 368 25.65 24.81 -5.28
CA CYS A 368 24.89 23.76 -5.94
C CYS A 368 25.52 23.42 -7.31
N PRO A 369 25.99 22.18 -7.52
CA PRO A 369 26.39 21.73 -8.84
C PRO A 369 25.17 21.69 -9.80
N GLY A 370 25.35 22.17 -11.04
CA GLY A 370 24.25 22.34 -12.00
C GLY A 370 23.75 21.05 -12.68
N ASP A 371 24.46 19.94 -12.49
CA ASP A 371 24.21 18.63 -13.08
C ASP A 371 23.55 17.63 -12.11
N VAL A 372 23.44 17.96 -10.83
CA VAL A 372 22.83 17.08 -9.82
C VAL A 372 21.34 16.90 -10.07
N ARG A 373 20.89 15.64 -10.07
CA ARG A 373 19.49 15.25 -10.24
C ARG A 373 19.02 14.40 -9.07
N ALA A 374 17.89 14.79 -8.49
CA ALA A 374 17.25 14.05 -7.41
C ALA A 374 15.95 13.41 -7.90
N PHE A 375 15.64 12.22 -7.40
CA PHE A 375 14.34 11.59 -7.58
C PHE A 375 13.41 12.10 -6.48
N THR A 376 12.61 13.11 -6.80
CA THR A 376 11.88 13.89 -5.80
C THR A 376 10.61 14.51 -6.36
N HIS A 377 9.78 15.03 -5.47
CA HIS A 377 8.58 15.79 -5.80
C HIS A 377 8.93 17.18 -6.36
N PRO A 378 8.14 17.73 -7.31
CA PRO A 378 8.30 19.11 -7.80
C PRO A 378 8.34 20.14 -6.67
N GLU A 379 7.62 19.88 -5.60
CA GLU A 379 7.47 20.77 -4.45
C GLU A 379 8.69 20.82 -3.52
N LEU A 380 9.82 20.23 -3.91
CA LEU A 380 11.07 20.30 -3.15
C LEU A 380 11.58 21.75 -3.00
N ASP A 381 11.27 22.63 -3.95
CA ASP A 381 11.52 24.07 -3.83
C ASP A 381 10.83 24.68 -2.60
N TYR A 382 9.57 24.33 -2.33
CA TYR A 382 8.86 24.78 -1.12
C TYR A 382 9.56 24.30 0.16
N ALA A 383 10.02 23.04 0.20
CA ALA A 383 10.76 22.55 1.37
C ALA A 383 12.04 23.36 1.62
N ILE A 384 12.78 23.69 0.57
CA ILE A 384 14.01 24.49 0.68
C ILE A 384 13.66 25.93 1.11
N ALA A 385 12.62 26.52 0.53
CA ALA A 385 12.15 27.87 0.87
C ALA A 385 11.76 27.98 2.35
N GLU A 386 11.01 27.01 2.88
CA GLU A 386 10.63 26.96 4.31
C GLU A 386 11.86 26.93 5.23
N LEU A 387 12.91 26.19 4.88
CA LEU A 387 14.14 26.19 5.68
C LEU A 387 14.85 27.55 5.65
N ILE A 388 14.87 28.22 4.49
CA ILE A 388 15.43 29.57 4.36
C ILE A 388 14.61 30.58 5.17
N GLU A 389 13.28 30.53 5.08
CA GLU A 389 12.36 31.41 5.82
C GLU A 389 12.54 31.23 7.33
N ASN A 390 12.56 30.00 7.83
CA ASN A 390 12.77 29.71 9.25
C ASN A 390 14.12 30.26 9.74
N ALA A 391 15.18 30.13 8.92
CA ALA A 391 16.50 30.66 9.24
C ALA A 391 16.50 32.19 9.33
N ILE A 392 15.74 32.88 8.47
CA ILE A 392 15.62 34.34 8.46
C ILE A 392 14.76 34.84 9.63
N GLU A 393 13.63 34.18 9.88
CA GLU A 393 12.65 34.57 10.90
C GLU A 393 13.22 34.44 12.32
N HIS A 394 13.94 33.36 12.60
CA HIS A 394 14.44 33.05 13.94
C HIS A 394 15.86 33.59 14.22
N ALA A 395 16.49 34.30 13.27
CA ALA A 395 17.81 34.88 13.48
C ALA A 395 17.79 35.97 14.56
N GLU A 396 18.63 35.83 15.59
CA GLU A 396 18.84 36.86 16.62
C GLU A 396 19.79 37.98 16.15
N ALA A 397 20.55 37.73 15.08
CA ALA A 397 21.49 38.65 14.45
C ALA A 397 21.16 38.85 12.96
N ALA A 398 22.04 39.51 12.21
CA ALA A 398 21.88 39.57 10.76
C ALA A 398 21.82 38.13 10.19
N PRO A 399 20.75 37.75 9.49
CA PRO A 399 20.55 36.37 9.07
C PRO A 399 21.58 35.96 8.02
N SER A 400 22.17 34.79 8.22
CA SER A 400 23.11 34.16 7.29
C SER A 400 22.62 32.76 6.98
N VAL A 401 22.43 32.45 5.69
CA VAL A 401 21.97 31.14 5.22
C VAL A 401 22.97 30.60 4.21
N GLU A 402 23.48 29.39 4.45
CA GLU A 402 24.33 28.66 3.53
C GLU A 402 23.61 27.41 3.03
N ILE A 403 23.47 27.28 1.71
CA ILE A 403 22.86 26.12 1.06
C ILE A 403 23.95 25.35 0.35
N GLU A 404 24.18 24.10 0.76
CA GLU A 404 25.14 23.20 0.15
C GLU A 404 24.44 21.96 -0.41
N VAL A 405 24.57 21.73 -1.71
CA VAL A 405 24.06 20.53 -2.38
C VAL A 405 25.22 19.60 -2.71
N THR A 406 25.15 18.37 -2.19
CA THR A 406 26.12 17.31 -2.48
C THR A 406 25.40 16.05 -2.96
N ALA A 407 26.05 15.24 -3.78
CA ALA A 407 25.51 13.95 -4.24
C ALA A 407 26.46 12.80 -3.85
N PRO A 408 26.54 12.44 -2.55
CA PRO A 408 27.33 11.29 -2.14
C PRO A 408 26.64 9.97 -2.49
N ALA A 409 27.28 9.16 -3.34
CA ALA A 409 26.84 7.81 -3.70
C ALA A 409 25.43 7.78 -4.36
N ASP A 410 24.45 7.16 -3.70
CA ASP A 410 23.08 6.94 -4.19
C ASP A 410 22.07 8.01 -3.73
N ARG A 411 22.55 9.10 -3.12
CA ARG A 411 21.71 10.14 -2.52
C ARG A 411 22.19 11.53 -2.89
N VAL A 412 21.21 12.42 -3.01
CA VAL A 412 21.40 13.88 -3.02
C VAL A 412 21.08 14.43 -1.64
N LYS A 413 22.01 15.20 -1.08
CA LYS A 413 21.89 15.90 0.19
C LYS A 413 21.82 17.40 -0.07
N ILE A 414 20.81 18.04 0.49
CA ILE A 414 20.61 19.49 0.46
C ILE A 414 20.69 19.95 1.91
N ALA A 415 21.84 20.50 2.29
CA ALA A 415 22.10 21.02 3.63
C ALA A 415 21.82 22.53 3.65
N VAL A 416 20.96 22.96 4.56
CA VAL A 416 20.69 24.38 4.84
C VAL A 416 21.25 24.68 6.23
N ARG A 417 22.24 25.57 6.28
CA ARG A 417 22.89 26.02 7.52
C ARG A 417 22.52 27.45 7.82
N ASP A 418 22.25 27.74 9.08
CA ASP A 418 21.88 29.06 9.56
C ASP A 418 22.66 29.49 10.81
N ASN A 419 22.43 30.74 11.23
CA ASN A 419 22.92 31.30 12.49
C ASN A 419 21.79 31.57 13.51
N ALA A 420 20.66 30.89 13.37
CA ALA A 420 19.53 30.99 14.30
C ALA A 420 19.79 30.14 15.56
N PRO A 421 19.07 30.40 16.67
CA PRO A 421 19.16 29.57 17.88
C PRO A 421 18.87 28.08 17.59
N PRO A 422 19.42 27.16 18.39
CA PRO A 422 19.18 25.73 18.21
C PRO A 422 17.69 25.37 18.20
N ILE A 423 17.26 24.62 17.18
CA ILE A 423 15.87 24.13 17.08
C ILE A 423 15.52 23.31 18.33
N PRO A 424 14.44 23.63 19.05
CA PRO A 424 14.04 22.91 20.25
C PRO A 424 13.90 21.40 20.02
N PRO A 425 14.37 20.53 20.96
CA PRO A 425 14.19 19.09 20.85
C PRO A 425 12.73 18.67 20.66
N ALA A 426 11.80 19.38 21.31
CA ALA A 426 10.37 19.12 21.17
C ALA A 426 9.84 19.28 19.72
N GLU A 427 10.53 20.03 18.86
CA GLU A 427 10.13 20.26 17.47
C GLU A 427 10.79 19.29 16.48
N ARG A 428 12.07 18.95 16.72
CA ARG A 428 12.82 18.04 15.85
C ARG A 428 12.64 16.55 16.19
N ASP A 429 12.54 16.20 17.47
CA ASP A 429 12.49 14.80 17.92
C ASP A 429 11.25 14.07 17.38
N PRO A 430 10.03 14.66 17.33
CA PRO A 430 8.86 14.00 16.73
C PRO A 430 8.98 13.71 15.23
N ILE A 431 9.84 14.45 14.53
CA ILE A 431 10.10 14.31 13.09
C ILE A 431 11.12 13.20 12.86
N THR A 432 12.16 13.11 13.70
CA THR A 432 13.20 12.09 13.60
C THR A 432 12.79 10.74 14.22
N ASP A 433 12.07 10.76 15.35
CA ASP A 433 11.52 9.57 16.01
C ASP A 433 10.16 9.22 15.40
N ARG A 434 10.21 8.46 14.30
CA ARG A 434 9.06 7.95 13.51
C ARG A 434 7.90 7.33 14.32
N TRP A 435 8.10 7.05 15.60
CA TRP A 435 7.20 6.27 16.46
C TRP A 435 6.60 7.02 17.66
N LYS A 436 6.95 8.31 17.88
CA LYS A 436 6.43 9.12 19.01
C LYS A 436 5.70 10.39 18.57
N MET A 437 4.95 10.33 17.48
CA MET A 437 4.15 11.46 16.99
C MET A 437 2.88 11.76 17.81
N ASP A 438 2.65 11.09 18.94
CA ASP A 438 1.48 11.35 19.79
C ASP A 438 1.66 12.54 20.76
N ASP A 439 2.90 13.04 20.91
CA ASP A 439 3.25 14.13 21.83
C ASP A 439 3.29 15.52 21.14
N LEU A 440 2.39 15.74 20.18
CA LEU A 440 2.22 17.00 19.41
C LEU A 440 1.73 18.20 20.24
N ARG A 441 1.76 18.12 21.58
CA ARG A 441 1.10 19.10 22.45
C ARG A 441 1.78 20.47 22.44
N HIS A 442 3.00 20.60 21.91
CA HIS A 442 3.78 21.84 21.96
C HIS A 442 4.65 22.14 20.73
N THR A 443 4.51 21.44 19.62
CA THR A 443 5.27 21.72 18.38
C THR A 443 4.82 23.04 17.75
N GLY A 444 5.68 24.07 17.84
CA GLY A 444 5.62 25.22 16.96
C GLY A 444 6.10 24.83 15.56
N GLY A 445 5.48 25.39 14.53
CA GLY A 445 5.94 25.28 13.14
C GLY A 445 5.37 24.11 12.32
N MET A 446 4.49 24.43 11.36
CA MET A 446 4.12 23.49 10.27
C MET A 446 5.21 23.35 9.21
N GLY A 447 6.14 24.31 9.14
CA GLY A 447 7.19 24.34 8.11
C GLY A 447 8.08 23.10 8.12
N LEU A 448 8.64 22.73 9.29
CA LEU A 448 9.50 21.54 9.39
C LEU A 448 8.76 20.23 9.07
N TRP A 449 7.46 20.15 9.36
CA TRP A 449 6.62 19.01 8.97
C TRP A 449 6.40 18.94 7.45
N LEU A 450 6.20 20.07 6.79
CA LEU A 450 6.12 20.15 5.33
C LEU A 450 7.42 19.65 4.68
N VAL A 451 8.56 20.12 5.17
CA VAL A 451 9.89 19.66 4.72
C VAL A 451 10.03 18.15 4.87
N TYR A 452 9.66 17.61 6.03
CA TYR A 452 9.69 16.17 6.28
C TYR A 452 8.81 15.39 5.32
N TRP A 453 7.56 15.81 5.08
CA TRP A 453 6.65 15.08 4.20
C TRP A 453 7.12 15.09 2.76
N ILE A 454 7.67 16.20 2.27
CA ILE A 454 8.24 16.28 0.92
C ILE A 454 9.43 15.32 0.78
N ALA A 455 10.31 15.27 1.79
CA ALA A 455 11.46 14.37 1.82
C ALA A 455 11.03 12.89 1.89
N ASP A 456 10.20 12.51 2.86
CA ASP A 456 9.75 11.12 3.07
C ASP A 456 8.99 10.58 1.85
N ARG A 457 8.13 11.41 1.25
CA ARG A 457 7.37 11.05 0.06
C ARG A 457 8.23 10.96 -1.21
N SER A 458 9.37 11.62 -1.22
CA SER A 458 10.43 11.44 -2.22
C SER A 458 11.29 10.19 -1.99
N GLY A 459 10.99 9.36 -0.97
CA GLY A 459 11.80 8.21 -0.58
C GLY A 459 13.06 8.59 0.21
N GLY A 460 13.08 9.82 0.73
CA GLY A 460 14.15 10.45 1.46
C GLY A 460 13.98 10.46 2.97
N ASP A 461 14.78 11.29 3.62
CA ASP A 461 14.82 11.50 5.07
C ASP A 461 15.29 12.92 5.40
N LEU A 462 15.02 13.37 6.63
CA LEU A 462 15.39 14.69 7.15
C LEU A 462 16.30 14.49 8.36
N ALA A 463 17.42 15.22 8.41
CA ALA A 463 18.36 15.19 9.52
C ALA A 463 18.57 16.60 10.09
N PHE A 464 18.85 16.66 11.40
CA PHE A 464 19.12 17.89 12.13
C PHE A 464 20.47 17.75 12.84
N ASP A 465 21.35 18.73 12.66
CA ASP A 465 22.58 18.90 13.44
C ASP A 465 22.58 20.28 14.10
N ALA A 466 23.16 20.36 15.29
CA ALA A 466 23.32 21.60 16.04
C ALA A 466 24.80 21.95 16.05
N GLY A 467 25.19 22.85 15.15
CA GLY A 467 26.53 23.42 15.14
C GLY A 467 26.76 24.30 16.38
N ALA A 468 28.03 24.68 16.62
CA ALA A 468 28.36 25.57 17.75
C ALA A 468 27.73 26.97 17.64
N ASP A 469 27.30 27.37 16.44
CA ASP A 469 26.86 28.74 16.10
C ASP A 469 25.52 28.78 15.31
N GLY A 470 24.76 27.68 15.22
CA GLY A 470 23.45 27.64 14.54
C GLY A 470 22.97 26.23 14.16
N ASN A 471 21.98 26.14 13.26
CA ASN A 471 21.39 24.86 12.85
C ASN A 471 21.91 24.39 11.49
N GLU A 472 21.94 23.07 11.29
CA GLU A 472 22.06 22.44 9.97
C GLU A 472 20.89 21.48 9.78
N VAL A 473 20.02 21.79 8.83
CA VAL A 473 18.91 20.92 8.42
C VAL A 473 19.24 20.32 7.06
N THR A 474 19.31 18.99 6.99
CA THR A 474 19.70 18.28 5.77
C THR A 474 18.54 17.45 5.21
N ILE A 475 18.09 17.80 4.01
CA ILE A 475 17.16 17.00 3.22
C ILE A 475 17.96 15.97 2.42
N CYS A 476 17.71 14.68 2.64
CA CYS A 476 18.31 13.58 1.90
C CYS A 476 17.26 12.98 0.97
N VAL A 477 17.49 12.96 -0.34
CA VAL A 477 16.60 12.32 -1.33
C VAL A 477 17.40 11.39 -2.25
N PRO A 478 16.78 10.37 -2.86
CA PRO A 478 17.48 9.47 -3.77
C PRO A 478 18.07 10.23 -4.97
N ASP A 479 19.26 9.82 -5.40
CA ASP A 479 19.85 10.32 -6.65
C ASP A 479 19.08 9.74 -7.85
N ALA A 480 18.71 10.59 -8.82
CA ALA A 480 17.92 10.16 -9.96
C ALA A 480 18.74 9.42 -11.04
N ASP A 481 20.05 9.53 -11.00
CA ASP A 481 20.97 8.90 -11.93
C ASP A 481 21.52 7.56 -11.38
N CYS A 482 21.11 7.17 -10.17
CA CYS A 482 21.39 5.86 -9.56
C CYS A 482 20.24 4.86 -9.80
N ASP A 483 20.57 3.62 -10.16
CA ASP A 483 19.61 2.55 -10.40
C ASP A 483 19.02 2.08 -9.05
N PRO A 484 17.69 2.10 -8.83
CA PRO A 484 17.07 1.70 -7.55
C PRO A 484 17.35 0.24 -7.15
N GLY A 485 17.96 -0.56 -8.02
CA GLY A 485 18.31 -1.98 -7.79
C GLY A 485 19.60 -2.24 -7.00
N ASP A 486 20.44 -1.25 -6.69
CA ASP A 486 21.75 -1.47 -6.05
C ASP A 486 21.85 -0.96 -4.59
N SER A 487 20.79 -0.36 -4.04
CA SER A 487 20.82 0.27 -2.71
C SER A 487 20.63 -0.70 -1.53
N THR A 488 21.10 -1.94 -1.63
CA THR A 488 21.04 -2.94 -0.53
C THR A 488 22.22 -2.92 0.43
N VAL A 489 23.13 -1.94 0.37
CA VAL A 489 24.33 -1.97 1.22
C VAL A 489 24.49 -0.69 2.06
N ASP A 490 24.31 -0.91 3.37
CA ASP A 490 24.84 -0.16 4.51
C ASP A 490 24.22 1.22 4.84
N ARG A 491 23.03 1.18 5.46
CA ARG A 491 22.44 2.33 6.18
C ARG A 491 22.86 2.35 7.65
N THR A 492 24.17 2.26 7.93
CA THR A 492 24.69 2.55 9.27
C THR A 492 25.15 4.00 9.35
N HIS A 493 24.68 4.71 10.38
CA HIS A 493 25.23 6.01 10.76
C HIS A 493 26.74 5.87 11.05
N PRO A 494 27.58 6.87 10.70
CA PRO A 494 28.90 6.97 11.29
C PRO A 494 28.73 7.31 12.77
N VAL A 495 28.85 6.30 13.63
CA VAL A 495 29.02 6.49 15.08
C VAL A 495 30.33 7.23 15.30
N ALA A 496 30.26 8.43 15.88
CA ALA A 496 31.42 9.19 16.31
C ALA A 496 32.33 8.31 17.22
N PRO A 497 33.67 8.37 17.09
CA PRO A 497 34.55 7.52 17.87
C PRO A 497 34.46 7.85 19.36
N ASP A 498 33.90 6.89 20.10
CA ASP A 498 33.71 6.90 21.55
C ASP A 498 35.06 6.97 22.27
N ALA A 499 35.39 8.15 22.80
CA ALA A 499 36.57 8.36 23.64
C ALA A 499 36.32 7.75 25.03
N ARG A 500 36.73 6.49 25.20
CA ARG A 500 36.73 5.79 26.49
C ARG A 500 37.39 6.63 27.61
N PRO A 501 36.73 6.81 28.77
CA PRO A 501 37.43 7.08 30.01
C PRO A 501 37.90 5.76 30.63
N THR A 502 39.19 5.67 30.91
CA THR A 502 39.84 4.57 31.65
C THR A 502 39.30 4.46 33.09
N PRO A 503 39.02 3.26 33.63
CA PRO A 503 38.55 3.13 35.01
C PRO A 503 39.72 3.21 36.00
N ALA A 504 39.62 4.10 36.98
CA ALA A 504 40.40 4.04 38.22
C ALA A 504 39.67 3.16 39.24
N GLY A 505 40.45 2.39 39.99
CA GLY A 505 40.02 1.29 40.86
C GLY A 505 39.24 1.67 42.13
N PRO A 506 38.96 0.67 42.98
CA PRO A 506 37.79 0.61 43.85
C PRO A 506 38.03 1.25 45.21
N ASP A 507 36.99 1.83 45.79
CA ASP A 507 36.89 1.95 47.24
C ASP A 507 35.48 1.60 47.71
N ALA A 508 35.44 0.86 48.80
CA ALA A 508 34.30 0.16 49.35
C ALA A 508 33.40 1.09 50.15
N GLY A 509 32.09 0.84 50.07
CA GLY A 509 31.09 1.45 50.94
C GLY A 509 29.79 0.66 50.84
N GLU A 510 29.60 -0.26 51.77
CA GLU A 510 28.36 -1.00 51.99
C GLU A 510 27.17 -0.05 52.15
N MET A 511 26.07 -0.29 51.42
CA MET A 511 24.72 0.02 51.89
C MET A 511 23.69 -0.87 51.18
N THR A 512 22.91 -1.57 51.99
CA THR A 512 21.85 -2.55 51.70
C THR A 512 20.70 -2.02 50.83
N PRO A 513 20.04 -2.86 50.01
CA PRO A 513 18.88 -2.45 49.22
C PRO A 513 17.59 -2.44 50.07
N VAL A 514 16.89 -1.31 50.07
CA VAL A 514 15.53 -1.17 50.60
C VAL A 514 14.56 -1.34 49.43
N VAL A 515 13.78 -2.41 49.49
CA VAL A 515 12.59 -2.64 48.65
C VAL A 515 11.54 -1.60 49.01
N SER A 516 11.06 -0.84 48.01
CA SER A 516 9.89 0.04 48.16
C SER A 516 8.81 -0.39 47.17
N SER A 517 7.73 -0.91 47.75
CA SER A 517 6.47 -1.25 47.10
C SER A 517 5.74 0.01 46.60
N PRO A 518 4.84 -0.11 45.61
CA PRO A 518 4.00 1.00 45.15
C PRO A 518 2.90 1.32 46.18
N PRO A 519 2.42 2.58 46.26
CA PRO A 519 1.38 2.95 47.20
C PRO A 519 -0.02 2.57 46.68
N SER A 520 -0.77 1.92 47.56
CA SER A 520 -2.23 1.79 47.52
C SER A 520 -2.83 2.69 48.60
N ASP A 521 -3.85 3.48 48.25
CA ASP A 521 -5.13 3.63 48.97
C ASP A 521 -5.94 4.79 48.32
N VAL A 522 -7.08 4.53 47.66
CA VAL A 522 -8.48 4.42 48.16
C VAL A 522 -9.26 5.72 47.94
N GLU A 523 -10.30 5.66 47.11
CA GLU A 523 -11.66 6.12 47.44
C GLU A 523 -12.68 5.54 46.44
N VAL A 524 -13.46 4.55 46.87
CA VAL A 524 -14.66 4.04 46.19
C VAL A 524 -15.82 4.18 47.18
N ALA A 525 -16.84 4.94 46.79
CA ALA A 525 -18.11 5.04 47.50
C ALA A 525 -19.13 4.04 46.94
N GLU A 526 -19.53 3.13 47.81
CA GLU A 526 -20.85 2.51 48.02
C GLU A 526 -21.74 2.12 46.81
N SER A 527 -21.98 0.82 46.69
CA SER A 527 -23.19 0.22 46.12
C SER A 527 -24.07 -0.33 47.26
N PRO A 528 -25.40 -0.40 47.13
CA PRO A 528 -26.21 -1.30 47.93
C PRO A 528 -26.50 -2.63 47.22
N SER A 529 -26.41 -3.69 48.03
CA SER A 529 -26.81 -5.09 47.88
C SER A 529 -28.24 -5.29 47.31
N ALA A 530 -28.43 -6.19 46.35
CA ALA A 530 -28.77 -7.63 46.47
C ALA A 530 -30.19 -7.93 46.97
N ASP A 531 -31.00 -8.61 46.14
CA ASP A 531 -31.60 -9.91 46.48
C ASP A 531 -32.36 -10.51 45.28
N ALA A 532 -32.49 -11.84 45.33
CA ALA A 532 -32.74 -12.76 44.24
C ALA A 532 -34.20 -13.23 44.10
N GLU A 533 -34.42 -14.02 43.03
CA GLU A 533 -35.40 -15.11 42.89
C GLU A 533 -36.87 -14.85 42.50
N THR A 534 -37.19 -15.33 41.28
CA THR A 534 -38.17 -16.41 40.97
C THR A 534 -39.68 -16.11 40.91
N ALA A 535 -40.21 -16.27 39.68
CA ALA A 535 -41.49 -16.86 39.24
C ALA A 535 -42.85 -16.11 39.33
N GLU A 536 -43.70 -16.55 38.38
CA GLU A 536 -45.17 -16.48 38.26
C GLU A 536 -45.83 -15.26 37.57
N SER A 537 -46.49 -15.57 36.44
CA SER A 537 -47.65 -14.83 35.88
C SER A 537 -48.93 -15.18 36.65
N PRO A 538 -50.14 -14.63 36.36
CA PRO A 538 -50.59 -13.29 35.93
C PRO A 538 -51.59 -12.68 36.97
N PRO A 539 -52.42 -11.66 36.64
CA PRO A 539 -53.78 -11.99 36.17
C PRO A 539 -54.38 -11.05 35.10
N SER A 540 -55.46 -11.57 34.53
CA SER A 540 -56.42 -11.02 33.58
C SER A 540 -57.42 -10.01 34.16
N ASP A 541 -57.91 -9.10 33.31
CA ASP A 541 -59.28 -8.55 33.29
C ASP A 541 -59.42 -7.73 31.99
N ALA A 542 -60.53 -7.56 31.28
CA ALA A 542 -61.77 -8.29 30.96
C ALA A 542 -62.53 -7.39 29.96
N GLY A 543 -63.32 -7.97 29.04
CA GLY A 543 -64.31 -7.23 28.21
C GLY A 543 -64.27 -7.57 26.71
N THR A 544 -64.86 -8.69 26.26
CA THR A 544 -66.22 -8.78 25.65
C THR A 544 -66.30 -8.06 24.29
N THR A 545 -66.48 -8.68 23.12
CA THR A 545 -67.62 -9.52 22.67
C THR A 545 -67.29 -10.21 21.33
N GLN A 546 -67.82 -11.43 21.14
CA GLN A 546 -67.79 -12.37 20.00
C GLN A 546 -68.68 -11.93 18.77
N PRO A 547 -68.97 -12.78 17.73
CA PRO A 547 -68.12 -13.47 16.72
C PRO A 547 -68.79 -13.50 15.30
N GLU A 548 -68.45 -14.53 14.48
CA GLU A 548 -69.08 -15.07 13.22
C GLU A 548 -68.21 -14.83 11.95
N SER A 549 -67.44 -15.82 11.45
CA SER A 549 -67.78 -16.99 10.57
C SER A 549 -68.22 -16.55 9.16
N GLU A 550 -67.84 -17.10 8.01
CA GLU A 550 -67.29 -18.38 7.53
C GLU A 550 -66.93 -18.14 6.02
N ALA A 551 -65.79 -18.61 5.50
CA ALA A 551 -65.61 -19.79 4.63
C ALA A 551 -65.72 -19.61 3.08
N GLY A 552 -64.71 -20.18 2.38
CA GLY A 552 -64.75 -20.71 0.99
C GLY A 552 -64.39 -19.73 -0.14
N GLY A 553 -63.58 -20.03 -1.17
CA GLY A 553 -62.95 -21.25 -1.64
C GLY A 553 -62.88 -21.28 -3.19
N ALA A 554 -61.68 -21.53 -3.73
CA ALA A 554 -61.32 -22.22 -5.00
C ALA A 554 -61.42 -21.54 -6.41
N GLU A 555 -60.25 -21.57 -7.08
CA GLU A 555 -59.91 -22.06 -8.46
C GLU A 555 -60.39 -21.43 -9.79
N SER A 556 -59.38 -21.06 -10.61
CA SER A 556 -59.06 -21.58 -11.98
C SER A 556 -58.98 -20.60 -13.18
N ALA A 557 -57.78 -20.62 -13.79
CA ALA A 557 -57.38 -20.64 -15.22
C ALA A 557 -57.72 -19.51 -16.25
N ASP A 558 -56.60 -19.02 -16.85
CA ASP A 558 -56.28 -18.39 -18.16
C ASP A 558 -57.29 -18.48 -19.35
N PRO A 559 -57.23 -17.58 -20.38
CA PRO A 559 -56.02 -17.32 -21.20
C PRO A 559 -55.77 -15.91 -21.81
N GLU A 560 -54.53 -15.72 -22.28
CA GLU A 560 -53.97 -14.76 -23.28
C GLU A 560 -54.77 -14.67 -24.63
N PRO A 561 -54.52 -13.73 -25.59
CA PRO A 561 -53.20 -13.24 -26.06
C PRO A 561 -53.08 -11.80 -26.69
N THR A 562 -51.87 -11.53 -27.22
CA THR A 562 -51.43 -10.49 -28.21
C THR A 562 -50.97 -9.15 -27.61
N GLY A 563 -49.81 -8.56 -27.94
CA GLY A 563 -48.73 -8.84 -28.87
C GLY A 563 -47.98 -7.51 -29.11
N SER A 564 -46.66 -7.46 -28.91
CA SER A 564 -45.85 -6.30 -29.32
C SER A 564 -44.37 -6.66 -29.39
N GLU A 565 -43.87 -6.68 -30.62
CA GLU A 565 -42.47 -6.74 -31.05
C GLU A 565 -41.82 -5.34 -31.09
N PRO A 566 -40.49 -5.24 -31.30
CA PRO A 566 -39.64 -4.16 -30.79
C PRO A 566 -39.49 -2.97 -31.75
N ILE A 567 -39.08 -1.83 -31.18
CA ILE A 567 -38.75 -0.60 -31.93
C ILE A 567 -37.25 -0.60 -32.24
N ASP A 568 -36.95 -0.71 -33.52
CA ASP A 568 -35.73 -0.25 -34.18
C ASP A 568 -36.02 1.12 -34.81
N SER A 569 -35.11 2.09 -34.65
CA SER A 569 -35.09 3.28 -35.50
C SER A 569 -33.75 3.99 -35.42
N GLY A 570 -32.93 3.79 -36.45
CA GLY A 570 -31.87 4.71 -36.84
C GLY A 570 -32.41 6.04 -37.39
N LEU A 571 -31.54 7.04 -37.40
CA LEU A 571 -31.69 8.25 -38.19
C LEU A 571 -30.45 8.41 -39.08
N SER A 572 -30.71 8.40 -40.39
CA SER A 572 -29.81 8.79 -41.46
C SER A 572 -30.10 10.25 -41.84
N ALA A 573 -29.04 11.02 -42.08
CA ALA A 573 -29.07 12.14 -43.01
C ALA A 573 -27.73 12.22 -43.74
N SER A 574 -27.81 12.05 -45.06
CA SER A 574 -26.78 12.22 -46.07
C SER A 574 -26.53 13.70 -46.40
N GLU A 575 -25.30 14.08 -46.72
CA GLU A 575 -24.95 14.81 -47.96
C GLU A 575 -23.42 14.89 -48.14
N THR A 576 -22.98 15.30 -49.33
CA THR A 576 -21.97 14.62 -50.14
C THR A 576 -20.77 15.52 -50.50
N ALA A 577 -19.58 14.89 -50.56
CA ALA A 577 -18.47 15.05 -51.52
C ALA A 577 -17.62 16.35 -51.66
N ALA A 578 -16.35 16.05 -52.03
CA ALA A 578 -15.27 16.84 -52.62
C ALA A 578 -14.25 17.43 -51.62
N ASP A 579 -12.95 17.48 -51.84
CA ASP A 579 -11.95 16.82 -52.70
C ASP A 579 -10.60 17.46 -52.26
N LEU A 580 -9.47 16.75 -52.41
CA LEU A 580 -8.10 17.30 -52.58
C LEU A 580 -7.51 18.25 -51.50
N ASP A 581 -6.50 17.77 -50.75
CA ASP A 581 -5.08 18.15 -50.98
C ASP A 581 -4.21 17.59 -49.85
N GLY A 582 -3.22 16.79 -50.21
CA GLY A 582 -2.10 16.45 -49.33
C GLY A 582 -0.95 17.44 -49.55
N PRO A 583 -0.02 17.58 -48.59
CA PRO A 583 1.32 18.03 -48.89
C PRO A 583 2.40 16.99 -48.51
N PRO A 584 3.62 17.14 -49.06
CA PRO A 584 4.46 16.02 -49.46
C PRO A 584 5.74 15.83 -48.62
N ASP A 585 6.32 14.64 -48.81
CA ASP A 585 7.73 14.25 -48.84
C ASP A 585 8.78 14.95 -47.94
N SER A 586 9.36 14.12 -47.07
CA SER A 586 10.74 14.21 -46.59
C SER A 586 11.75 14.01 -47.75
N PRO A 587 12.88 14.72 -47.78
CA PRO A 587 13.96 14.46 -48.73
C PRO A 587 14.94 13.37 -48.21
N PRO A 588 15.54 12.55 -49.10
CA PRO A 588 16.72 11.77 -48.77
C PRO A 588 18.01 12.58 -49.00
N GLY A 589 19.06 12.21 -48.29
CA GLY A 589 20.34 12.93 -48.26
C GLY A 589 21.12 12.92 -49.57
N SER A 590 22.01 13.91 -49.68
CA SER A 590 23.08 13.97 -50.67
C SER A 590 24.44 14.05 -49.95
N THR A 591 25.24 12.99 -50.06
CA THR A 591 26.67 13.13 -50.33
C THR A 591 26.82 13.44 -51.83
N ASN A 592 27.48 14.56 -52.15
CA ASN A 592 27.61 15.14 -53.50
C ASN A 592 28.17 14.16 -54.54
N GLY A 593 27.50 14.05 -55.71
CA GLY A 593 28.00 13.32 -56.88
C GLY A 593 26.89 12.88 -57.81
#